data_AF-A0A548QTW1-F1
#
_entry.id   AF-A0A548QTW1-F1
#
_cell.length_a   1.000
_cell.length_b   1.000
_cell.length_c   1.000
_cell.angle_alpha   90.00
_cell.angle_beta   90.00
_cell.angle_gamma   90.00
#
_symmetry.space_group_name_H-M   'P 1'
#
loop_
_entity.id
_entity.type
_entity.pdbx_description
1 polymer ?
#
loop_
_entity_poly.entity_id
_entity_poly.type
_entity_poly.pdbx_seq_one_letter_code
_entity_poly.pdbx_strand_id
1 'polypeptide(L)' 'MITFEIRMEIKVLHKRGMSIRAIARELGISRNTVRSHLKAKSEKPQYSPRPAPSSLLDEYRDYISKRISDAHPYKIPA' A
#
# COMPACT_ATOMS: atom_id res chain seq x y z
N MET A 1 12.04 0.24 -9.80
CA MET A 1 10.56 0.07 -9.81
C MET A 1 10.25 -1.19 -10.62
N ILE A 2 9.31 -2.03 -10.21
CA ILE A 2 8.99 -3.28 -10.93
C ILE A 2 8.02 -2.95 -12.06
N THR A 3 8.39 -3.29 -13.29
CA THR A 3 7.59 -3.00 -14.48
C THR A 3 6.50 -4.05 -14.68
N PHE A 4 5.54 -3.73 -15.54
CA PHE A 4 4.50 -4.68 -15.94
C PHE A 4 5.07 -5.94 -16.61
N GLU A 5 6.15 -5.77 -17.38
CA GLU A 5 6.89 -6.85 -18.07
C GLU A 5 7.44 -7.86 -17.06
N ILE A 6 8.21 -7.39 -16.07
CA ILE A 6 8.76 -8.26 -15.00
C ILE A 6 7.64 -9.00 -14.27
N ARG A 7 6.50 -8.33 -14.03
CA ARG A 7 5.34 -8.97 -13.39
C ARG A 7 4.75 -10.09 -14.27
N MET A 8 4.66 -9.89 -15.58
CA MET A 8 4.18 -10.92 -16.51
C MET A 8 5.17 -12.07 -16.61
N GLU A 9 6.46 -11.77 -16.65
CA GLU A 9 7.51 -12.77 -16.69
C GLU A 9 7.49 -13.66 -15.44
N ILE A 10 7.37 -13.09 -14.23
CA ILE A 10 7.15 -13.84 -12.99
C ILE A 10 5.98 -14.84 -13.13
N LYS A 11 4.84 -14.41 -13.71
CA LYS A 11 3.67 -15.26 -13.89
C LYS A 11 3.91 -16.37 -14.92
N VAL A 12 4.56 -16.06 -16.03
CA VAL A 12 4.87 -17.04 -17.08
C VAL A 12 5.83 -18.09 -16.54
N LEU A 13 6.91 -17.68 -15.88
CA LEU A 13 7.91 -18.58 -15.31
C LEU A 13 7.30 -19.48 -14.21
N HIS A 14 6.43 -18.94 -13.37
CA HIS A 14 5.70 -19.74 -12.37
C HIS A 14 4.73 -20.74 -13.02
N LYS A 15 4.01 -20.34 -14.08
CA LYS A 15 3.13 -21.25 -14.84
C LYS A 15 3.91 -22.39 -15.52
N ARG A 16 5.18 -22.17 -15.87
CA ARG A 16 6.09 -23.21 -16.37
C ARG A 16 6.59 -24.17 -15.28
N GLY A 17 6.17 -23.99 -14.03
CA GLY A 17 6.52 -24.87 -12.91
C GLY A 17 7.79 -24.46 -12.15
N MET A 18 8.38 -23.29 -12.44
CA MET A 18 9.57 -22.86 -11.70
C MET A 18 9.26 -22.41 -10.28
N SER A 19 10.16 -22.76 -9.36
CA SER A 19 10.04 -22.33 -7.96
C SER A 19 10.27 -20.84 -7.80
N ILE A 20 9.70 -20.24 -6.74
CA ILE A 20 9.91 -18.82 -6.38
C ILE A 20 11.40 -18.47 -6.29
N ARG A 21 12.23 -19.38 -5.76
CA ARG A 21 13.68 -19.15 -5.64
C ARG A 21 14.38 -19.16 -7.00
N ALA A 22 13.97 -20.04 -7.91
CA ALA A 22 14.51 -20.09 -9.27
C ALA A 22 14.17 -18.80 -10.03
N ILE A 23 12.91 -18.37 -9.98
CA ILE A 23 12.45 -17.11 -10.61
C ILE A 23 13.19 -15.90 -10.05
N ALA A 24 13.40 -15.85 -8.73
CA ALA A 24 14.13 -14.76 -8.08
C ALA A 24 15.58 -14.66 -8.58
N ARG A 25 16.25 -15.81 -8.74
CA ARG A 25 17.62 -15.88 -9.26
C ARG A 25 17.68 -15.50 -10.74
N GLU A 26 16.73 -15.96 -11.54
CA GLU A 26 16.64 -15.68 -12.98
C GLU A 26 16.45 -14.18 -13.25
N LEU A 27 15.52 -13.55 -12.53
CA LEU A 27 15.14 -12.15 -12.73
C LEU A 27 15.94 -11.16 -11.89
N GLY A 28 16.87 -11.63 -11.05
CA GLY A 28 17.68 -10.77 -10.17
C GLY A 28 16.89 -9.98 -9.13
N ILE A 29 15.72 -10.46 -8.71
CA ILE A 29 14.83 -9.79 -7.75
C ILE A 29 14.63 -10.61 -6.48
N SER A 30 14.19 -9.95 -5.40
CA SER A 30 14.01 -10.65 -4.12
C SER A 30 12.93 -11.75 -4.21
N ARG A 31 13.13 -12.86 -3.50
CA ARG A 31 12.10 -13.91 -3.35
C ARG A 31 10.77 -13.39 -2.80
N ASN A 32 10.82 -12.33 -1.98
CA ASN A 32 9.64 -11.72 -1.37
C ASN A 32 8.83 -10.95 -2.42
N THR A 33 9.52 -10.30 -3.35
CA THR A 33 8.94 -9.62 -4.51
C THR A 33 8.19 -10.61 -5.40
N VAL A 34 8.84 -11.71 -5.78
CA VAL A 34 8.22 -12.79 -6.57
C VAL A 34 6.97 -13.33 -5.87
N ARG A 35 7.09 -13.65 -4.57
CA ARG A 35 5.97 -14.15 -3.75
C ARG A 35 4.81 -13.16 -3.69
N SER A 36 5.10 -11.87 -3.48
CA SER A 36 4.09 -10.81 -3.42
C SER A 36 3.33 -10.69 -4.74
N HIS A 37 4.03 -10.69 -5.88
CA HIS A 37 3.42 -10.59 -7.20
C HIS A 37 2.63 -11.83 -7.63
N LEU A 38 2.99 -13.02 -7.14
CA LEU A 38 2.21 -14.23 -7.36
C LEU A 38 0.94 -14.27 -6.50
N LYS A 39 0.98 -13.70 -5.28
CA LYS A 39 -0.18 -13.61 -4.39
C LYS A 39 -1.16 -12.51 -4.80
N ALA A 40 -0.66 -11.42 -5.38
CA ALA A 40 -1.49 -10.31 -5.84
C ALA A 40 -2.47 -10.78 -6.92
N LYS A 41 -3.77 -10.52 -6.73
CA LYS A 41 -4.80 -10.80 -7.73
C LYS A 41 -4.46 -10.09 -9.04
N SER A 42 -4.90 -10.67 -10.16
CA SER A 42 -4.46 -10.33 -11.52
C SER A 42 -4.62 -8.87 -11.94
N GLU A 43 -5.44 -8.11 -11.21
CA GLU A 43 -5.64 -6.68 -11.40
C GLU A 43 -4.32 -5.91 -11.41
N LYS A 44 -4.30 -4.83 -12.19
CA LYS A 44 -3.24 -3.84 -12.10
C LYS A 44 -3.23 -3.35 -10.65
N PRO A 45 -2.07 -3.24 -9.99
CA PRO A 45 -2.02 -2.57 -8.70
C PRO A 45 -2.53 -1.15 -8.91
N GLN A 46 -3.79 -0.89 -8.56
CA GLN A 46 -4.29 0.46 -8.46
C GLN A 46 -3.63 1.02 -7.22
N TYR A 47 -2.80 2.04 -7.42
CA TYR A 47 -2.24 2.79 -6.31
C TYR A 47 -3.38 3.57 -5.66
N SER A 48 -4.00 2.99 -4.62
CA SER A 48 -4.87 3.75 -3.75
C SER A 48 -3.99 4.55 -2.77
N PRO A 49 -4.36 5.80 -2.44
CA PRO A 49 -3.77 6.48 -1.30
C PRO A 49 -3.81 5.55 -0.09
N ARG A 50 -2.71 5.47 0.64
CA ARG A 50 -2.67 4.71 1.90
C ARG A 50 -3.81 5.24 2.79
N PRO A 51 -4.64 4.38 3.40
CA PRO A 51 -5.62 4.85 4.37
C PRO A 51 -4.90 5.67 5.44
N ALA A 52 -5.45 6.83 5.79
CA ALA A 52 -4.86 7.66 6.83
C ALA A 52 -4.73 6.81 8.11
N PRO A 53 -3.56 6.79 8.76
CA PRO A 53 -3.41 6.11 10.03
C PRO A 53 -4.36 6.74 11.06
N SER A 54 -4.81 5.95 12.03
CA SER A 54 -5.54 6.49 13.17
C SER A 54 -4.65 7.50 13.90
N SER A 55 -5.11 8.73 14.02
CA SER A 55 -4.46 9.78 14.81
C SER A 55 -4.90 9.68 16.26
N LEU A 56 -4.02 10.01 17.20
CA LEU A 56 -4.38 10.16 18.62
C LEU A 56 -5.53 11.17 18.81
N LEU A 57 -5.64 12.14 17.89
CA LEU A 57 -6.70 13.15 17.91
C LEU A 57 -8.04 12.65 17.36
N ASP A 58 -8.09 11.47 16.73
CA ASP A 58 -9.34 10.94 16.19
C ASP A 58 -10.37 10.69 17.30
N GLU A 59 -9.93 10.26 18.48
CA GLU A 59 -10.78 10.07 19.67
C GLU A 59 -11.41 11.37 20.17
N TYR A 60 -10.79 12.52 19.89
CA TYR A 60 -11.20 13.83 20.39
C TYR A 60 -11.78 14.74 19.30
N ARG A 61 -12.00 14.24 18.08
CA ARG A 61 -12.46 15.06 16.95
C ARG A 61 -13.73 15.84 17.25
N ASP A 62 -14.70 15.19 17.89
CA ASP A 62 -16.00 15.79 18.20
C ASP A 62 -15.84 16.91 19.24
N TYR A 63 -15.03 16.65 20.28
CA TYR A 63 -14.71 17.63 21.31
C TYR A 63 -14.01 18.86 20.74
N ILE A 64 -12.98 18.65 19.91
CA ILE A 64 -12.21 19.74 19.28
C ILE A 64 -13.12 20.57 18.36
N SER A 65 -13.95 19.91 17.55
CA SER A 65 -14.86 20.59 16.62
C SER A 65 -15.89 21.45 17.36
N LYS A 66 -16.47 20.92 18.44
CA LYS A 66 -17.40 21.67 19.30
C LYS A 66 -16.72 22.89 19.90
N ARG A 67 -15.51 22.73 20.44
CA ARG A 67 -14.74 23.84 21.04
C ARG A 67 -14.40 24.95 20.04
N ILE A 68 -14.11 24.60 18.79
CA ILE A 68 -13.86 25.59 17.73
C ILE A 68 -15.14 26.37 17.41
N SER A 69 -16.28 25.68 17.34
CA SER A 69 -17.58 26.32 17.12
C SER A 69 -17.94 27.28 18.26
N ASP A 70 -17.80 26.83 19.51
CA ASP A 70 -18.14 27.61 20.71
C ASP A 70 -17.25 28.86 20.87
N ALA A 71 -16.03 28.82 20.33
CA ALA A 71 -15.11 29.95 20.38
C ALA A 71 -15.48 31.08 19.40
N HIS A 72 -16.33 30.83 18.39
CA HIS A 72 -16.69 31.86 17.41
C HIS A 72 -17.41 33.05 18.09
N PRO A 73 -17.03 34.32 17.81
CA PRO A 73 -16.16 34.80 16.73
C PRO A 73 -14.66 34.86 17.05
N TYR A 74 -14.25 34.52 18.27
CA TYR A 74 -12.88 34.63 18.74
C TYR A 74 -12.03 33.43 18.30
N LYS A 75 -10.81 33.69 17.82
CA LYS A 75 -9.86 32.63 17.51
C LYS A 75 -9.21 32.14 18.81
N ILE A 76 -9.25 30.84 19.04
CA ILE A 76 -8.46 30.20 20.10
C ILE A 76 -6.99 30.35 19.69
N PRO A 77 -6.13 30.99 20.51
CA PRO A 77 -4.70 31.10 20.21
C PRO A 77 -4.07 29.70 20.19
N ALA A 78 -3.14 29.50 19.26
CA ALA A 78 -2.37 28.26 19.08
C ALA A 78 -1.39 28.03 20.23
#